data_AF-D0LZ45-F1
#
_entry.id   AF-D0LZ45-F1
#
_cell.length_a   1.000
_cell.length_b   1.000
_cell.length_c   1.000
_cell.angle_alpha   90.00
_cell.angle_beta   90.00
_cell.angle_gamma   90.00
#
_symmetry.space_group_name_H-M   'P 1'
#
loop_
_entity.id
_entity.type
_entity.pdbx_description
1 polymer ?
#
loop_
_entity_poly.entity_id
_entity_poly.type
_entity_poly.pdbx_seq_one_letter_code
_entity_poly.pdbx_strand_id
1 'polypeptide(L)'
;MCVTVRAPHFVSQEIPPGRAGWVQCGPRPALRKCAQLPANVGFIAGKPLPMPELLGPENRLMHRLPSLSLAFVLLALLTLPGCPTKPNPIYCDGNVGCPDGNQVCNLDSNTCQDPPELCEEDNECDGQTPICGDDGVCRGCNEGECPSGLTCDTMRGDCFAEACEGNGDCPGGTPFCNPANDTCATCAEFPEGERDAKCGELDASTPYCSELGTCEACVQDEQCTDASAPVCDPESFACTGCKEHVDCQREGFSGVCDRDSGACFEASAILYVKQDVAESGAECTESEPCQTIAEALALLEADNENKKVITFLDDGPTTYVERIAPSASPLSLTILGRGQNETTIQGPNGSGSNPVVAIGADTQTSLEMLSIAGPADGSGQHGIRCIGLGSSSVHLDRVSVTNNPQQGLEMFQCYAEVTRTNIASNKGGGITLTNSSFRITNSFIHANGDPGDSQVGGVLVANNASTQPPQIFSFNTVYGNRISNADVAVGVECSASGMKTFSSNIVEKGNFTSGAVGGNCAWQYSAIQGLDDIDETFAPRDTNVNSTCGISVSTGALPRISAGSACTGLAEPDTGVLVDYDGDSRSTDTPDMGADEVTE
;
A
#
# COMPACT_ATOMS: atom_id res chain seq x y z
N MET A 1 42.98 34.06 -45.09
CA MET A 1 42.86 34.71 -43.77
C MET A 1 41.49 35.32 -43.68
N CYS A 2 40.59 34.65 -42.94
CA CYS A 2 39.17 34.97 -42.89
C CYS A 2 38.91 36.18 -42.00
N VAL A 3 38.10 37.11 -42.52
CA VAL A 3 37.61 38.30 -41.82
C VAL A 3 36.24 37.99 -41.24
N THR A 4 36.10 38.21 -39.94
CA THR A 4 34.86 38.02 -39.16
C THR A 4 33.95 39.24 -39.35
N VAL A 5 32.68 39.02 -39.73
CA VAL A 5 31.64 40.06 -39.82
C VAL A 5 30.60 39.79 -38.72
N ARG A 6 30.38 40.80 -37.87
CA ARG A 6 29.31 40.86 -36.84
C ARG A 6 27.95 41.12 -37.50
N ALA A 7 26.92 40.41 -37.07
CA ALA A 7 25.51 40.72 -37.35
C ALA A 7 24.90 41.57 -36.21
N PRO A 8 24.00 42.53 -36.49
CA PRO A 8 23.39 43.39 -35.48
C PRO A 8 21.99 42.92 -35.02
N HIS A 9 21.63 43.43 -33.84
CA HIS A 9 20.36 43.38 -33.12
C HIS A 9 19.09 43.57 -33.96
N PHE A 10 18.06 42.77 -33.68
CA PHE A 10 16.66 43.07 -34.02
C PHE A 10 15.90 43.54 -32.77
N VAL A 11 15.25 44.68 -32.93
CA VAL A 11 14.32 45.32 -31.98
C VAL A 11 12.90 44.87 -32.34
N SER A 12 12.13 44.34 -31.38
CA SER A 12 10.70 44.06 -31.56
C SER A 12 9.88 45.32 -31.28
N GLN A 13 9.10 45.78 -32.26
CA GLN A 13 8.03 46.77 -32.09
C GLN A 13 6.67 46.08 -32.09
N GLU A 14 5.84 46.46 -31.13
CA GLU A 14 4.42 46.09 -30.99
C GLU A 14 3.54 46.77 -32.05
N ILE A 15 2.53 46.06 -32.57
CA ILE A 15 1.38 46.65 -33.30
C ILE A 15 0.07 45.94 -32.87
N PRO A 16 -1.07 46.66 -32.74
CA PRO A 16 -2.29 46.22 -32.02
C PRO A 16 -3.32 45.47 -32.90
N PRO A 17 -4.45 44.98 -32.32
CA PRO A 17 -5.29 43.95 -32.93
C PRO A 17 -6.42 44.50 -33.79
N GLY A 18 -6.80 43.71 -34.81
CA GLY A 18 -8.12 43.82 -35.42
C GLY A 18 -8.17 43.41 -36.89
N ARG A 19 -8.71 42.21 -37.16
CA ARG A 19 -9.86 41.97 -38.06
C ARG A 19 -10.07 40.47 -38.29
N ALA A 20 -11.33 40.09 -38.18
CA ALA A 20 -11.87 38.77 -38.49
C ALA A 20 -11.55 38.37 -39.95
N GLY A 21 -11.01 37.17 -40.11
CA GLY A 21 -10.78 36.52 -41.40
C GLY A 21 -11.31 35.10 -41.34
N TRP A 22 -12.20 34.79 -42.28
CA TRP A 22 -12.85 33.49 -42.47
C TRP A 22 -11.82 32.41 -42.81
N VAL A 23 -11.87 31.27 -42.11
CA VAL A 23 -11.04 30.10 -42.45
C VAL A 23 -11.76 29.27 -43.50
N GLN A 24 -11.11 29.15 -44.65
CA GLN A 24 -11.52 28.34 -45.79
C GLN A 24 -10.96 26.92 -45.61
N CYS A 25 -11.82 25.92 -45.43
CA CYS A 25 -11.43 24.52 -45.36
C CYS A 25 -11.09 23.99 -46.77
N GLY A 26 -9.85 23.55 -46.97
CA GLY A 26 -9.43 22.73 -48.11
C GLY A 26 -9.52 21.22 -47.79
N PRO A 27 -9.66 20.34 -48.80
CA PRO A 27 -10.08 18.96 -48.60
C PRO A 27 -8.90 18.02 -48.30
N ARG A 28 -9.13 17.02 -47.46
CA ARG A 28 -8.27 15.83 -47.33
C ARG A 28 -9.09 14.54 -47.52
N PRO A 29 -8.44 13.45 -48.00
CA PRO A 29 -9.11 12.37 -48.70
C PRO A 29 -9.54 11.23 -47.78
N ALA A 30 -10.43 10.41 -48.34
CA ALA A 30 -11.10 9.27 -47.76
C ALA A 30 -10.17 8.12 -47.29
N LEU A 31 -10.57 7.45 -46.20
CA LEU A 31 -10.80 5.99 -46.09
C LEU A 31 -10.81 5.55 -44.61
N ARG A 32 -11.94 5.03 -44.11
CA ARG A 32 -12.10 3.64 -43.64
C ARG A 32 -13.48 3.43 -42.98
N LYS A 33 -14.00 2.23 -43.24
CA LYS A 33 -15.33 1.72 -42.87
C LYS A 33 -15.48 1.61 -41.35
N CYS A 34 -16.59 2.10 -40.81
CA CYS A 34 -17.12 1.65 -39.52
C CYS A 34 -18.30 0.72 -39.76
N ALA A 35 -18.24 -0.46 -39.14
CA ALA A 35 -19.33 -1.41 -39.08
C ALA A 35 -20.42 -0.88 -38.12
N GLN A 36 -21.68 -1.05 -38.53
CA GLN A 36 -22.85 -0.85 -37.69
C GLN A 36 -23.04 -2.06 -36.77
N LEU A 37 -23.26 -1.82 -35.48
CA LEU A 37 -23.95 -2.75 -34.57
C LEU A 37 -25.20 -2.06 -34.01
N PRO A 38 -26.31 -2.79 -33.81
CA PRO A 38 -27.60 -2.20 -33.50
C PRO A 38 -27.78 -1.92 -32.00
N ALA A 39 -28.48 -0.83 -31.72
CA ALA A 39 -29.01 -0.48 -30.41
C ALA A 39 -30.18 -1.38 -30.01
N ASN A 40 -30.23 -1.82 -28.75
CA ASN A 40 -31.45 -2.03 -27.96
C ASN A 40 -31.10 -2.60 -26.57
N VAL A 41 -31.09 -1.77 -25.52
CA VAL A 41 -31.56 -2.16 -24.18
C VAL A 41 -32.09 -0.88 -23.50
N GLY A 42 -33.38 -0.88 -23.13
CA GLY A 42 -34.02 0.21 -22.39
C GLY A 42 -33.77 0.07 -20.89
N PHE A 43 -33.41 1.17 -20.23
CA PHE A 43 -33.37 1.26 -18.77
C PHE A 43 -34.68 1.84 -18.24
N ILE A 44 -35.31 1.10 -17.32
CA ILE A 44 -36.46 1.53 -16.53
C ILE A 44 -35.94 2.31 -15.32
N ALA A 45 -36.35 3.57 -15.21
CA ALA A 45 -36.07 4.44 -14.06
C ALA A 45 -37.01 4.09 -12.89
N GLY A 46 -36.45 3.58 -11.80
CA GLY A 46 -37.12 3.43 -10.50
C GLY A 46 -37.03 4.71 -9.67
N LYS A 47 -38.18 5.24 -9.26
CA LYS A 47 -38.31 6.36 -8.31
C LYS A 47 -38.08 5.90 -6.87
N PRO A 48 -37.48 6.71 -5.98
CA PRO A 48 -37.45 6.42 -4.55
C PRO A 48 -38.76 6.88 -3.86
N LEU A 49 -39.28 6.06 -2.95
CA LEU A 49 -40.35 6.41 -2.01
C LEU A 49 -39.75 6.90 -0.67
N PRO A 50 -40.47 7.76 0.08
CA PRO A 50 -39.92 8.47 1.24
C PRO A 50 -40.03 7.67 2.55
N MET A 51 -39.05 7.83 3.44
CA MET A 51 -39.18 7.47 4.86
C MET A 51 -39.89 8.58 5.64
N PRO A 52 -40.72 8.26 6.65
CA PRO A 52 -41.38 9.26 7.47
C PRO A 52 -40.55 9.67 8.70
N GLU A 53 -40.57 10.98 8.95
CA GLU A 53 -40.24 11.64 10.22
C GLU A 53 -41.13 11.17 11.37
N LEU A 54 -40.57 11.06 12.58
CA LEU A 54 -41.32 11.17 13.84
C LEU A 54 -40.52 12.02 14.86
N LEU A 55 -41.17 13.09 15.31
CA LEU A 55 -40.76 14.07 16.32
C LEU A 55 -40.94 13.52 17.77
N GLY A 56 -40.13 14.01 18.72
CA GLY A 56 -40.02 13.65 20.16
C GLY A 56 -41.21 14.01 21.08
N PRO A 57 -41.06 14.50 22.34
CA PRO A 57 -39.87 14.69 23.21
C PRO A 57 -40.06 14.32 24.72
N GLU A 58 -39.04 14.62 25.55
CA GLU A 58 -38.99 14.81 27.03
C GLU A 58 -39.07 13.59 27.99
N ASN A 59 -38.08 13.38 28.89
CA ASN A 59 -37.92 14.10 30.17
C ASN A 59 -36.71 13.63 31.03
N ARG A 60 -36.24 14.56 31.87
CA ARG A 60 -35.06 14.55 32.76
C ARG A 60 -35.28 13.79 34.10
N LEU A 61 -34.21 13.25 34.70
CA LEU A 61 -33.60 13.56 36.04
C LEU A 61 -32.97 12.35 36.80
N MET A 62 -31.66 12.48 37.05
CA MET A 62 -30.89 12.25 38.30
C MET A 62 -30.77 10.88 39.03
N HIS A 63 -29.48 10.51 39.25
CA HIS A 63 -28.77 10.18 40.52
C HIS A 63 -28.13 8.77 40.73
N ARG A 64 -26.78 8.77 40.76
CA ARG A 64 -25.80 8.21 41.74
C ARG A 64 -25.91 6.73 42.26
N LEU A 65 -24.87 5.92 41.91
CA LEU A 65 -23.97 5.00 42.69
C LEU A 65 -24.43 4.34 44.02
N PRO A 66 -23.76 3.28 44.58
CA PRO A 66 -23.15 2.06 44.01
C PRO A 66 -23.36 0.75 44.86
N SER A 67 -22.93 -0.42 44.33
CA SER A 67 -22.28 -1.58 45.01
C SER A 67 -23.04 -2.69 45.82
N LEU A 68 -22.54 -3.94 45.61
CA LEU A 68 -22.50 -5.20 46.43
C LEU A 68 -23.63 -6.30 46.43
N SER A 69 -23.23 -7.49 45.93
CA SER A 69 -23.28 -8.88 46.48
C SER A 69 -24.58 -9.73 46.71
N LEU A 70 -24.61 -10.87 45.97
CA LEU A 70 -24.94 -12.29 46.32
C LEU A 70 -26.36 -12.81 46.71
N ALA A 71 -26.82 -13.79 45.90
CA ALA A 71 -27.54 -15.06 46.22
C ALA A 71 -29.09 -15.22 46.17
N PHE A 72 -29.55 -15.93 45.12
CA PHE A 72 -30.53 -17.05 45.01
C PHE A 72 -32.04 -16.93 45.41
N VAL A 73 -32.94 -17.09 44.40
CA VAL A 73 -33.94 -18.20 44.18
C VAL A 73 -35.18 -17.76 43.34
N LEU A 74 -35.44 -18.51 42.25
CA LEU A 74 -36.66 -18.77 41.44
C LEU A 74 -37.88 -17.80 41.46
N LEU A 75 -38.39 -17.40 40.27
CA LEU A 75 -39.51 -18.06 39.52
C LEU A 75 -40.10 -17.16 38.39
N ALA A 76 -39.97 -17.63 37.14
CA ALA A 76 -40.87 -17.56 35.96
C ALA A 76 -41.47 -16.24 35.40
N LEU A 77 -41.36 -16.15 34.05
CA LEU A 77 -42.25 -15.58 33.00
C LEU A 77 -41.79 -14.32 32.22
N LEU A 78 -41.32 -14.59 30.98
CA LEU A 78 -41.60 -13.95 29.67
C LEU A 78 -41.38 -12.42 29.50
N THR A 79 -40.42 -12.00 28.67
CA THR A 79 -40.49 -11.79 27.20
C THR A 79 -39.13 -11.31 26.65
N LEU A 80 -38.77 -11.77 25.45
CA LEU A 80 -37.46 -11.67 24.77
C LEU A 80 -37.11 -10.27 24.20
N PRO A 81 -35.82 -9.90 24.08
CA PRO A 81 -35.31 -9.03 23.02
C PRO A 81 -34.87 -9.86 21.79
N GLY A 82 -35.01 -9.26 20.61
CA GLY A 82 -34.73 -9.85 19.31
C GLY A 82 -33.26 -10.23 19.11
N CYS A 83 -33.07 -11.45 18.61
CA CYS A 83 -31.85 -11.98 18.02
C CYS A 83 -31.89 -11.83 16.48
N PRO A 84 -30.71 -11.87 15.82
CA PRO A 84 -30.59 -11.78 14.36
C PRO A 84 -31.34 -12.94 13.70
N THR A 85 -32.13 -12.66 12.66
CA THR A 85 -32.81 -13.70 11.88
C THR A 85 -31.78 -14.46 11.05
N LYS A 86 -31.33 -15.60 11.57
CA LYS A 86 -30.90 -16.72 10.71
C LYS A 86 -32.04 -17.01 9.72
N PRO A 87 -31.77 -17.35 8.46
CA PRO A 87 -32.80 -17.83 7.55
C PRO A 87 -33.51 -19.00 8.25
N ASN A 88 -34.85 -18.95 8.29
CA ASN A 88 -35.64 -20.02 8.88
C ASN A 88 -35.21 -21.33 8.21
N PRO A 89 -34.83 -22.38 8.97
CA PRO A 89 -34.72 -23.70 8.39
C PRO A 89 -36.04 -24.01 7.70
N ILE A 90 -35.97 -24.36 6.42
CA ILE A 90 -37.13 -24.69 5.62
C ILE A 90 -37.70 -25.98 6.22
N TYR A 91 -38.76 -25.81 7.02
CA TYR A 91 -39.49 -26.91 7.64
C TYR A 91 -40.39 -27.53 6.58
N CYS A 92 -40.13 -28.78 6.26
CA CYS A 92 -41.02 -29.60 5.46
C CYS A 92 -41.84 -30.50 6.39
N ASP A 93 -43.11 -30.73 6.07
CA ASP A 93 -43.94 -31.73 6.73
C ASP A 93 -44.58 -32.61 5.64
N GLY A 94 -45.17 -33.74 6.00
CA GLY A 94 -45.73 -34.70 5.02
C GLY A 94 -46.77 -34.14 4.03
N ASN A 95 -47.19 -32.87 4.15
CA ASN A 95 -48.05 -32.16 3.21
C ASN A 95 -47.36 -31.02 2.43
N VAL A 96 -46.15 -30.61 2.80
CA VAL A 96 -45.39 -29.52 2.15
C VAL A 96 -44.07 -30.06 1.61
N GLY A 97 -43.96 -30.14 0.27
CA GLY A 97 -42.72 -30.54 -0.41
C GLY A 97 -41.61 -29.49 -0.29
N CYS A 98 -40.37 -29.91 -0.52
CA CYS A 98 -39.21 -29.03 -0.53
C CYS A 98 -39.25 -28.04 -1.71
N PRO A 99 -38.83 -26.78 -1.53
CA PRO A 99 -38.97 -25.73 -2.54
C PRO A 99 -38.11 -25.97 -3.79
N ASP A 100 -36.99 -26.67 -3.63
CA ASP A 100 -36.21 -27.19 -4.75
C ASP A 100 -36.71 -28.60 -5.08
N GLY A 101 -37.26 -28.78 -6.28
CA GLY A 101 -37.95 -29.99 -6.72
C GLY A 101 -37.11 -31.29 -6.76
N ASN A 102 -35.84 -31.22 -6.34
CA ASN A 102 -34.94 -32.36 -6.21
C ASN A 102 -34.71 -32.79 -4.76
N GLN A 103 -35.07 -32.00 -3.74
CA GLN A 103 -34.82 -32.33 -2.33
C GLN A 103 -35.93 -33.19 -1.69
N VAL A 104 -35.56 -34.06 -0.75
CA VAL A 104 -36.48 -34.92 0.00
C VAL A 104 -36.62 -34.41 1.43
N CYS A 105 -37.86 -34.40 1.93
CA CYS A 105 -38.12 -34.02 3.32
C CYS A 105 -37.71 -35.14 4.27
N ASN A 106 -36.70 -34.91 5.10
CA ASN A 106 -36.39 -35.81 6.20
C ASN A 106 -37.41 -35.60 7.32
N LEU A 107 -38.32 -36.56 7.51
CA LEU A 107 -39.44 -36.47 8.45
C LEU A 107 -39.00 -36.54 9.92
N ASP A 108 -37.78 -37.00 10.20
CA ASP A 108 -37.24 -37.08 11.56
C ASP A 108 -36.62 -35.75 11.99
N SER A 109 -35.98 -35.03 11.07
CA SER A 109 -35.37 -33.72 11.33
C SER A 109 -36.22 -32.52 10.88
N ASN A 110 -37.30 -32.76 10.11
CA ASN A 110 -38.12 -31.76 9.42
C ASN A 110 -37.29 -30.78 8.56
N THR A 111 -36.20 -31.23 7.96
CA THR A 111 -35.36 -30.41 7.08
C THR A 111 -35.34 -31.00 5.69
N CYS A 112 -35.41 -30.14 4.68
CA CYS A 112 -35.10 -30.52 3.30
C CYS A 112 -33.63 -30.88 3.18
N GLN A 113 -33.36 -32.09 2.73
CA GLN A 113 -32.03 -32.58 2.42
C GLN A 113 -32.00 -32.91 0.93
N ASP A 114 -30.84 -32.70 0.30
CA ASP A 114 -30.60 -33.32 -0.99
C ASP A 114 -30.84 -34.83 -0.83
N PRO A 115 -31.50 -35.48 -1.80
CA PRO A 115 -31.70 -36.92 -1.75
C PRO A 115 -30.32 -37.52 -1.53
N PRO A 116 -30.16 -38.49 -0.62
CA PRO A 116 -28.89 -39.19 -0.48
C PRO A 116 -28.49 -39.59 -1.90
N GLU A 117 -27.30 -39.16 -2.31
CA GLU A 117 -26.80 -39.39 -3.65
C GLU A 117 -26.81 -40.90 -3.82
N LEU A 118 -27.82 -41.39 -4.54
CA LEU A 118 -28.08 -42.81 -4.61
C LEU A 118 -27.02 -43.37 -5.52
N CYS A 119 -26.05 -44.05 -4.93
CA CYS A 119 -25.07 -44.82 -5.68
C CYS A 119 -25.77 -46.11 -6.18
N GLU A 120 -25.49 -46.48 -7.42
CA GLU A 120 -25.81 -47.79 -7.99
C GLU A 120 -24.58 -48.72 -7.94
N GLU A 121 -23.38 -48.14 -7.89
CA GLU A 121 -22.09 -48.84 -7.87
C GLU A 121 -21.09 -48.12 -6.94
N ASP A 122 -20.09 -48.86 -6.41
CA ASP A 122 -19.09 -48.31 -5.48
C ASP A 122 -18.25 -47.16 -6.07
N ASN A 123 -18.11 -47.09 -7.40
CA ASN A 123 -17.33 -46.05 -8.08
C ASN A 123 -18.02 -44.68 -8.10
N GLU A 124 -19.27 -44.60 -7.65
CA GLU A 124 -20.03 -43.35 -7.51
C GLU A 124 -19.85 -42.72 -6.13
N CYS A 125 -19.11 -43.40 -5.24
CA CYS A 125 -18.80 -42.95 -3.89
C CYS A 125 -17.34 -42.48 -3.76
N ASP A 126 -17.10 -41.41 -3.00
CA ASP A 126 -15.76 -40.84 -2.80
C ASP A 126 -15.34 -40.72 -1.33
N GLY A 127 -14.05 -40.40 -1.13
CA GLY A 127 -13.48 -40.07 0.18
C GLY A 127 -13.62 -41.17 1.24
N GLN A 128 -14.20 -40.82 2.38
CA GLN A 128 -14.34 -41.69 3.57
C GLN A 128 -15.53 -42.66 3.47
N THR A 129 -16.28 -42.64 2.38
CA THR A 129 -17.47 -43.47 2.20
C THR A 129 -17.43 -44.26 0.89
N PRO A 130 -16.40 -45.06 0.62
CA PRO A 130 -16.14 -45.62 -0.71
C PRO A 130 -17.07 -46.76 -1.14
N ILE A 131 -17.97 -47.23 -0.27
CA ILE A 131 -18.83 -48.39 -0.56
C ILE A 131 -20.27 -47.93 -0.74
N CYS A 132 -20.89 -48.35 -1.83
CA CYS A 132 -22.30 -48.18 -2.03
C CYS A 132 -23.08 -49.23 -1.22
N GLY A 133 -23.85 -48.79 -0.22
CA GLY A 133 -24.72 -49.68 0.55
C GLY A 133 -25.84 -50.27 -0.31
N ASP A 134 -26.39 -51.42 0.10
CA ASP A 134 -27.57 -52.02 -0.55
C ASP A 134 -28.81 -51.10 -0.51
N ASP A 135 -28.78 -50.07 0.33
CA ASP A 135 -29.77 -48.99 0.43
C ASP A 135 -29.49 -47.81 -0.52
N GLY A 136 -28.45 -47.92 -1.34
CA GLY A 136 -27.99 -46.88 -2.27
C GLY A 136 -27.25 -45.74 -1.58
N VAL A 137 -26.81 -45.88 -0.33
CA VAL A 137 -26.12 -44.82 0.41
C VAL A 137 -24.63 -45.12 0.52
N CYS A 138 -23.78 -44.17 0.12
CA CYS A 138 -22.33 -44.28 0.33
C CYS A 138 -21.99 -44.39 1.82
N ARG A 139 -21.19 -45.39 2.18
CA ARG A 139 -20.77 -45.69 3.55
C ARG A 139 -19.32 -46.10 3.62
N GLY A 140 -18.78 -46.12 4.84
CA GLY A 140 -17.45 -46.67 5.11
C GLY A 140 -17.39 -48.16 4.78
N CYS A 141 -16.20 -48.64 4.42
CA CYS A 141 -15.94 -50.04 4.12
C CYS A 141 -15.92 -50.93 5.37
N ASN A 142 -16.17 -52.23 5.19
CA ASN A 142 -15.77 -53.29 6.11
C ASN A 142 -14.71 -54.19 5.46
N GLU A 143 -14.10 -55.06 6.26
CA GLU A 143 -13.06 -56.00 5.84
C GLU A 143 -13.52 -56.85 4.63
N GLY A 144 -12.84 -56.70 3.49
CA GLY A 144 -13.12 -57.43 2.25
C GLY A 144 -14.21 -56.82 1.35
N GLU A 145 -14.79 -55.67 1.70
CA GLU A 145 -15.78 -54.98 0.85
C GLU A 145 -15.15 -54.06 -0.19
N CYS A 146 -13.85 -53.77 -0.05
CA CYS A 146 -13.17 -52.88 -0.96
C CYS A 146 -12.95 -53.50 -2.35
N PRO A 147 -12.98 -52.69 -3.43
CA PRO A 147 -12.65 -53.12 -4.78
C PRO A 147 -11.30 -53.85 -4.85
N SER A 148 -11.19 -54.80 -5.78
CA SER A 148 -10.01 -55.66 -5.96
C SER A 148 -8.69 -54.87 -5.91
N GLY A 149 -7.83 -55.19 -4.93
CA GLY A 149 -6.53 -54.52 -4.72
C GLY A 149 -6.51 -53.55 -3.53
N LEU A 150 -7.66 -53.27 -2.92
CA LEU A 150 -7.79 -52.41 -1.76
C LEU A 150 -8.18 -53.22 -0.52
N THR A 151 -7.61 -52.87 0.63
CA THR A 151 -7.91 -53.35 1.97
C THR A 151 -8.64 -52.24 2.73
N CYS A 152 -9.61 -52.62 3.56
CA CYS A 152 -10.40 -51.66 4.32
C CYS A 152 -9.69 -51.26 5.62
N ASP A 153 -9.47 -49.96 5.87
CA ASP A 153 -9.11 -49.46 7.20
C ASP A 153 -10.40 -49.40 8.02
N THR A 154 -10.71 -50.50 8.70
CA THR A 154 -11.93 -50.59 9.52
C THR A 154 -12.01 -49.54 10.65
N MET A 155 -10.92 -48.83 10.99
CA MET A 155 -10.96 -47.70 11.94
C MET A 155 -11.36 -46.38 11.29
N ARG A 156 -11.02 -46.17 10.01
CA ARG A 156 -11.34 -44.93 9.26
C ARG A 156 -12.52 -45.07 8.31
N GLY A 157 -12.85 -46.29 7.89
CA GLY A 157 -13.92 -46.60 6.94
C GLY A 157 -13.52 -46.40 5.47
N ASP A 158 -12.24 -46.20 5.15
CA ASP A 158 -11.73 -45.99 3.80
C ASP A 158 -11.01 -47.23 3.21
N CYS A 159 -11.13 -47.40 1.90
CA CYS A 159 -10.48 -48.45 1.14
C CYS A 159 -9.11 -47.95 0.67
N PHE A 160 -8.03 -48.60 1.09
CA PHE A 160 -6.66 -48.24 0.71
C PHE A 160 -5.93 -49.44 0.12
N ALA A 161 -5.01 -49.23 -0.82
CA ALA A 161 -4.19 -50.33 -1.31
C ALA A 161 -3.23 -50.78 -0.20
N GLU A 162 -3.32 -52.04 0.24
CA GLU A 162 -2.39 -52.61 1.23
C GLU A 162 -0.94 -52.63 0.70
N ALA A 163 -0.82 -52.61 -0.63
CA ALA A 163 0.38 -52.44 -1.40
C ALA A 163 0.07 -51.48 -2.58
N CYS A 164 0.67 -50.30 -2.62
CA CYS A 164 0.63 -49.46 -3.82
C CYS A 164 1.56 -50.06 -4.89
N GLU A 165 1.18 -49.99 -6.17
CA GLU A 165 2.04 -50.41 -7.29
C GLU A 165 2.72 -49.20 -7.96
N GLY A 166 2.16 -48.01 -7.79
CA GLY A 166 2.76 -46.73 -8.16
C GLY A 166 2.12 -45.53 -7.47
N ASN A 167 2.66 -44.34 -7.69
CA ASN A 167 2.18 -43.09 -7.06
C ASN A 167 0.71 -42.78 -7.36
N GLY A 168 0.17 -43.24 -8.49
CA GLY A 168 -1.23 -43.06 -8.86
C GLY A 168 -2.22 -43.82 -7.97
N ASP A 169 -1.75 -44.81 -7.20
CA ASP A 169 -2.59 -45.59 -6.28
C ASP A 169 -2.73 -44.92 -4.91
N CYS A 170 -2.03 -43.80 -4.70
CA CYS A 170 -1.93 -43.15 -3.41
C CYS A 170 -2.80 -41.89 -3.30
N PRO A 171 -3.46 -41.66 -2.16
CA PRO A 171 -4.28 -40.47 -1.95
C PRO A 171 -3.42 -39.21 -1.79
N GLY A 172 -4.03 -38.04 -2.01
CA GLY A 172 -3.30 -36.76 -2.05
C GLY A 172 -2.50 -36.39 -0.79
N GLY A 173 -2.83 -36.95 0.38
CA GLY A 173 -2.07 -36.74 1.62
C GLY A 173 -0.78 -37.57 1.74
N THR A 174 -0.62 -38.62 0.93
CA THR A 174 0.55 -39.52 0.94
C THR A 174 0.86 -39.95 -0.49
N PRO A 175 1.18 -39.03 -1.41
CA PRO A 175 1.11 -39.28 -2.85
C PRO A 175 2.20 -40.22 -3.40
N PHE A 176 3.13 -40.69 -2.56
CA PHE A 176 4.25 -41.50 -2.98
C PHE A 176 4.04 -42.96 -2.65
N CYS A 177 4.24 -43.84 -3.62
CA CYS A 177 4.33 -45.26 -3.34
C CYS A 177 5.77 -45.62 -2.96
N ASN A 178 6.00 -46.08 -1.73
CA ASN A 178 7.34 -46.47 -1.29
C ASN A 178 7.65 -47.92 -1.74
N PRO A 179 8.60 -48.12 -2.68
CA PRO A 179 8.88 -49.46 -3.24
C PRO A 179 9.58 -50.40 -2.24
N ALA A 180 9.97 -49.92 -1.06
CA ALA A 180 10.62 -50.75 -0.05
C ALA A 180 9.62 -51.57 0.78
N ASN A 181 8.38 -51.10 0.92
CA ASN A 181 7.35 -51.69 1.75
C ASN A 181 5.94 -51.66 1.11
N ASP A 182 5.85 -51.18 -0.13
CA ASP A 182 4.62 -51.01 -0.89
C ASP A 182 3.57 -50.14 -0.19
N THR A 183 3.95 -49.22 0.70
CA THR A 183 2.97 -48.34 1.38
C THR A 183 2.99 -46.92 0.81
N CYS A 184 1.83 -46.28 0.78
CA CYS A 184 1.75 -44.85 0.49
C CYS A 184 2.44 -44.03 1.59
N ALA A 185 3.23 -43.04 1.17
CA ALA A 185 4.13 -42.27 2.02
C ALA A 185 4.05 -40.78 1.68
N THR A 186 4.39 -39.95 2.66
CA THR A 186 4.64 -38.51 2.47
C THR A 186 6.02 -38.27 1.87
N CYS A 187 6.27 -37.08 1.32
CA CYS A 187 7.62 -36.76 0.84
C CYS A 187 8.65 -36.70 1.99
N ALA A 188 8.21 -36.43 3.22
CA ALA A 188 9.07 -36.35 4.40
C ALA A 188 9.67 -37.71 4.82
N GLU A 189 9.08 -38.82 4.39
CA GLU A 189 9.56 -40.17 4.68
C GLU A 189 10.79 -40.58 3.86
N PHE A 190 11.09 -39.85 2.78
CA PHE A 190 12.31 -40.04 2.01
C PHE A 190 13.52 -39.35 2.69
N PRO A 191 14.76 -39.81 2.44
CA PRO A 191 15.97 -39.13 2.91
C PRO A 191 16.01 -37.67 2.44
N GLU A 192 16.49 -36.73 3.26
CA GLU A 192 16.50 -35.28 2.97
C GLU A 192 17.04 -34.91 1.58
N GLY A 193 18.04 -35.62 1.07
CA GLY A 193 18.61 -35.38 -0.26
C GLY A 193 17.78 -35.88 -1.44
N GLU A 194 16.66 -36.56 -1.20
CA GLU A 194 15.80 -37.16 -2.22
C GLU A 194 14.37 -36.60 -2.22
N ARG A 195 13.96 -35.89 -1.16
CA ARG A 195 12.57 -35.45 -0.96
C ARG A 195 12.07 -34.54 -2.10
N ASP A 196 12.84 -33.51 -2.43
CA ASP A 196 12.48 -32.56 -3.49
C ASP A 196 12.53 -33.22 -4.87
N ALA A 197 13.48 -34.14 -5.10
CA ALA A 197 13.51 -34.90 -6.34
C ALA A 197 12.22 -35.73 -6.52
N LYS A 198 11.68 -36.29 -5.43
CA LYS A 198 10.40 -37.01 -5.46
C LYS A 198 9.23 -36.09 -5.77
N CYS A 199 9.14 -34.94 -5.11
CA CYS A 199 8.10 -33.96 -5.41
C CYS A 199 8.18 -33.46 -6.87
N GLY A 200 9.36 -33.12 -7.37
CA GLY A 200 9.56 -32.69 -8.76
C GLY A 200 9.28 -33.77 -9.81
N GLU A 201 9.46 -35.06 -9.48
CA GLU A 201 9.04 -36.19 -10.32
C GLU A 201 7.50 -36.33 -10.37
N LEU A 202 6.82 -36.02 -9.27
CA LEU A 202 5.36 -36.11 -9.15
C LEU A 202 4.67 -34.97 -9.91
N ASP A 203 5.08 -33.73 -9.64
CA ASP A 203 4.56 -32.53 -10.28
C ASP A 203 5.63 -31.44 -10.33
N ALA A 204 5.99 -31.00 -11.54
CA ALA A 204 6.98 -29.97 -11.76
C ALA A 204 6.57 -28.58 -11.22
N SER A 205 5.29 -28.37 -10.92
CA SER A 205 4.78 -27.13 -10.31
C SER A 205 4.85 -27.11 -8.78
N THR A 206 5.04 -28.26 -8.13
CA THR A 206 5.19 -28.39 -6.67
C THR A 206 6.43 -29.23 -6.31
N PRO A 207 7.65 -28.79 -6.68
CA PRO A 207 8.82 -29.65 -6.64
C PRO A 207 9.48 -29.76 -5.26
N TYR A 208 8.99 -29.07 -4.22
CA TYR A 208 9.67 -29.03 -2.92
C TYR A 208 8.86 -29.70 -1.82
N CYS A 209 9.53 -30.46 -0.96
CA CYS A 209 8.88 -31.13 0.15
C CYS A 209 8.82 -30.23 1.39
N SER A 210 7.62 -29.94 1.90
CA SER A 210 7.42 -29.19 3.13
C SER A 210 7.74 -30.01 4.38
N GLU A 211 7.91 -29.34 5.52
CA GLU A 211 8.01 -30.00 6.83
C GLU A 211 6.74 -30.78 7.20
N LEU A 212 5.60 -30.45 6.58
CA LEU A 212 4.32 -31.15 6.74
C LEU A 212 4.24 -32.44 5.90
N GLY A 213 5.26 -32.71 5.06
CA GLY A 213 5.30 -33.89 4.20
C GLY A 213 4.49 -33.78 2.91
N THR A 214 4.05 -32.57 2.57
CA THR A 214 3.34 -32.23 1.33
C THR A 214 4.31 -31.67 0.28
N CYS A 215 4.00 -31.87 -0.99
CA CYS A 215 4.74 -31.26 -2.10
C CYS A 215 4.15 -29.89 -2.39
N GLU A 216 5.00 -28.86 -2.34
CA GLU A 216 4.62 -27.46 -2.44
C GLU A 216 5.43 -26.74 -3.53
N ALA A 217 4.93 -25.59 -3.98
CA ALA A 217 5.61 -24.78 -4.99
C ALA A 217 6.89 -24.14 -4.45
N CYS A 218 6.94 -23.85 -3.15
CA CYS A 218 8.12 -23.41 -2.43
C CYS A 218 7.98 -23.66 -0.93
N VAL A 219 9.10 -23.69 -0.22
CA VAL A 219 9.22 -23.68 1.24
C VAL A 219 10.18 -22.60 1.74
N GLN A 220 10.94 -21.97 0.82
CA GLN A 220 11.87 -20.88 1.08
C GLN A 220 12.02 -20.01 -0.17
N ASP A 221 12.44 -18.76 -0.01
CA ASP A 221 12.51 -17.78 -1.10
C ASP A 221 13.50 -18.16 -2.22
N GLU A 222 14.58 -18.89 -1.90
CA GLU A 222 15.59 -19.27 -2.90
C GLU A 222 15.01 -20.15 -4.02
N GLN A 223 13.91 -20.83 -3.74
CA GLN A 223 13.22 -21.74 -4.64
C GLN A 223 12.32 -21.00 -5.65
N CYS A 224 11.99 -19.75 -5.39
CA CYS A 224 11.07 -18.94 -6.20
C CYS A 224 11.79 -18.21 -7.34
N THR A 225 12.39 -18.92 -8.29
CA THR A 225 13.31 -18.38 -9.32
C THR A 225 12.69 -17.43 -10.37
N ASP A 226 11.38 -17.24 -10.36
CA ASP A 226 10.70 -16.31 -11.26
C ASP A 226 10.78 -14.88 -10.71
N ALA A 227 11.33 -13.94 -11.48
CA ALA A 227 11.43 -12.55 -11.08
C ALA A 227 10.06 -11.91 -10.82
N SER A 228 8.98 -12.41 -11.43
CA SER A 228 7.60 -11.93 -11.18
C SER A 228 6.97 -12.47 -9.89
N ALA A 229 7.57 -13.50 -9.29
CA ALA A 229 7.13 -14.10 -8.04
C ALA A 229 8.33 -14.56 -7.19
N PRO A 230 9.17 -13.64 -6.68
CA PRO A 230 10.47 -13.96 -6.08
C PRO A 230 10.40 -14.43 -4.62
N VAL A 231 9.24 -14.32 -3.94
CA VAL A 231 9.06 -14.57 -2.50
C VAL A 231 8.20 -15.81 -2.27
N CYS A 232 8.60 -16.69 -1.35
CA CYS A 232 7.77 -17.80 -0.91
C CYS A 232 6.84 -17.35 0.23
N ASP A 233 5.53 -17.41 0.00
CA ASP A 233 4.55 -17.15 1.06
C ASP A 233 4.50 -18.36 2.03
N PRO A 234 4.85 -18.19 3.31
CA PRO A 234 4.89 -19.30 4.27
C PRO A 234 3.51 -19.86 4.63
N GLU A 235 2.41 -19.14 4.34
CA GLU A 235 1.05 -19.63 4.62
C GLU A 235 0.49 -20.45 3.46
N SER A 236 0.69 -19.99 2.23
CA SER A 236 0.16 -20.63 1.03
C SER A 236 1.15 -21.56 0.33
N PHE A 237 2.42 -21.55 0.74
CA PHE A 237 3.54 -22.26 0.11
C PHE A 237 3.64 -22.01 -1.41
N ALA A 238 3.19 -20.82 -1.82
CA ALA A 238 3.20 -20.37 -3.20
C ALA A 238 4.20 -19.22 -3.38
N CYS A 239 4.85 -19.18 -4.53
CA CYS A 239 5.66 -18.03 -4.90
C CYS A 239 4.76 -16.83 -5.21
N THR A 240 5.05 -15.68 -4.60
CA THR A 240 4.32 -14.42 -4.69
C THR A 240 5.25 -13.28 -5.09
N GLY A 241 4.67 -12.17 -5.54
CA GLY A 241 5.41 -10.98 -5.95
C GLY A 241 6.19 -10.34 -4.78
N CYS A 242 7.27 -9.65 -5.10
CA CYS A 242 8.03 -8.87 -4.12
C CYS A 242 7.19 -7.71 -3.56
N LYS A 243 7.46 -7.37 -2.31
CA LYS A 243 6.88 -6.22 -1.59
C LYS A 243 7.95 -5.17 -1.29
N GLU A 244 9.17 -5.61 -1.02
CA GLU A 244 10.32 -4.76 -0.72
C GLU A 244 11.53 -5.10 -1.59
N HIS A 245 12.49 -4.18 -1.69
CA HIS A 245 13.69 -4.44 -2.50
C HIS A 245 14.54 -5.58 -1.94
N VAL A 246 14.47 -5.84 -0.63
CA VAL A 246 15.20 -6.94 0.02
C VAL A 246 14.76 -8.30 -0.53
N ASP A 247 13.50 -8.45 -0.94
CA ASP A 247 12.96 -9.64 -1.60
C ASP A 247 13.68 -9.96 -2.93
N CYS A 248 14.32 -8.96 -3.53
CA CYS A 248 15.05 -9.06 -4.79
C CYS A 248 16.58 -9.09 -4.61
N GLN A 249 17.12 -9.09 -3.39
CA GLN A 249 18.58 -9.02 -3.14
C GLN A 249 19.31 -10.36 -3.30
N ARG A 250 18.59 -11.45 -3.60
CA ARG A 250 19.16 -12.78 -3.77
C ARG A 250 19.85 -12.96 -5.13
N GLU A 251 20.74 -13.96 -5.18
CA GLU A 251 21.46 -14.29 -6.42
C GLU A 251 20.47 -14.59 -7.56
N GLY A 252 20.72 -14.01 -8.73
CA GLY A 252 19.87 -14.15 -9.92
C GLY A 252 18.88 -13.00 -10.12
N PHE A 253 18.68 -12.14 -9.12
CA PHE A 253 17.87 -10.93 -9.25
C PHE A 253 18.72 -9.66 -9.17
N SER A 254 18.09 -8.54 -9.53
CA SER A 254 18.76 -7.24 -9.67
C SER A 254 18.89 -6.46 -8.36
N GLY A 255 18.30 -6.93 -7.26
CA GLY A 255 18.26 -6.21 -5.99
C GLY A 255 17.12 -5.19 -5.86
N VAL A 256 16.27 -5.00 -6.88
CA VAL A 256 15.23 -3.96 -6.87
C VAL A 256 13.87 -4.52 -7.24
N CYS A 257 12.94 -4.45 -6.28
CA CYS A 257 11.51 -4.71 -6.51
C CYS A 257 10.81 -3.54 -7.23
N ASP A 258 10.02 -3.86 -8.26
CA ASP A 258 8.97 -3.04 -8.84
C ASP A 258 7.68 -3.27 -8.05
N ARG A 259 7.35 -2.36 -7.14
CA ARG A 259 6.16 -2.52 -6.27
C ARG A 259 4.83 -2.42 -7.01
N ASP A 260 4.82 -1.83 -8.20
CA ASP A 260 3.59 -1.72 -8.99
C ASP A 260 3.22 -3.07 -9.63
N SER A 261 4.22 -3.82 -10.10
CA SER A 261 4.02 -5.13 -10.71
C SER A 261 4.20 -6.32 -9.76
N GLY A 262 4.91 -6.11 -8.64
CA GLY A 262 5.37 -7.17 -7.74
C GLY A 262 6.54 -7.98 -8.30
N ALA A 263 7.22 -7.50 -9.35
CA ALA A 263 8.35 -8.20 -9.95
C ALA A 263 9.70 -7.57 -9.57
N CYS A 264 10.77 -8.35 -9.54
CA CYS A 264 12.13 -7.80 -9.52
C CYS A 264 12.46 -7.22 -10.90
N PHE A 265 13.03 -6.01 -10.93
CA PHE A 265 13.52 -5.44 -12.17
C PHE A 265 14.59 -6.34 -12.81
N GLU A 266 14.68 -6.33 -14.13
CA GLU A 266 15.81 -6.92 -14.83
C GLU A 266 17.07 -6.07 -14.62
N ALA A 267 18.25 -6.70 -14.56
CA ALA A 267 19.51 -5.96 -14.40
C ALA A 267 19.75 -4.93 -15.51
N SER A 268 19.21 -5.17 -16.72
CA SER A 268 19.26 -4.25 -17.84
C SER A 268 18.41 -2.99 -17.63
N ALA A 269 17.43 -2.99 -16.73
CA ALA A 269 16.56 -1.85 -16.45
C ALA A 269 17.16 -0.86 -15.43
N ILE A 270 18.27 -1.25 -14.79
CA ILE A 270 18.94 -0.50 -13.73
C ILE A 270 20.18 0.19 -14.29
N LEU A 271 20.35 1.45 -13.91
CA LEU A 271 21.56 2.23 -14.12
C LEU A 271 22.22 2.47 -12.77
N TYR A 272 23.53 2.25 -12.72
CA TYR A 272 24.32 2.38 -11.51
C TYR A 272 25.15 3.65 -11.54
N VAL A 273 25.19 4.36 -10.43
CA VAL A 273 26.01 5.57 -10.23
C VAL A 273 27.00 5.30 -9.10
N LYS A 274 28.26 5.71 -9.29
CA LYS A 274 29.29 5.61 -8.24
C LYS A 274 30.23 6.80 -8.33
N GLN A 275 30.50 7.46 -7.21
CA GLN A 275 31.52 8.51 -7.20
C GLN A 275 32.92 7.92 -7.37
N ASP A 276 33.87 8.77 -7.76
CA ASP A 276 35.30 8.43 -7.83
C ASP A 276 35.66 7.26 -8.77
N VAL A 277 34.79 6.92 -9.72
CA VAL A 277 35.18 6.07 -10.86
C VAL A 277 36.09 6.85 -11.80
N ALA A 278 37.08 6.16 -12.38
CA ALA A 278 38.08 6.78 -13.23
C ALA A 278 37.46 7.37 -14.51
N GLU A 279 36.50 6.67 -15.10
CA GLU A 279 35.75 7.07 -16.29
C GLU A 279 34.30 6.57 -16.14
N SER A 280 33.34 7.35 -16.64
CA SER A 280 31.92 6.99 -16.65
C SER A 280 31.67 5.86 -17.65
N GLY A 281 30.98 4.80 -17.22
CA GLY A 281 30.61 3.70 -18.10
C GLY A 281 29.58 4.13 -19.14
N ALA A 282 29.67 3.61 -20.37
CA ALA A 282 28.79 4.03 -21.46
C ALA A 282 27.31 3.62 -21.25
N GLU A 283 27.09 2.51 -20.57
CA GLU A 283 25.76 1.91 -20.32
C GLU A 283 25.37 1.96 -18.83
N CYS A 284 26.26 2.49 -17.98
CA CYS A 284 26.11 2.58 -16.52
C CYS A 284 25.66 1.27 -15.87
N THR A 285 26.33 0.19 -16.23
CA THR A 285 26.14 -1.14 -15.65
C THR A 285 26.79 -1.22 -14.27
N GLU A 286 26.52 -2.28 -13.51
CA GLU A 286 27.10 -2.43 -12.18
C GLU A 286 28.65 -2.46 -12.21
N SER A 287 29.23 -3.13 -13.20
CA SER A 287 30.69 -3.21 -13.39
C SER A 287 31.32 -1.95 -14.00
N GLU A 288 30.50 -1.13 -14.67
CA GLU A 288 30.92 0.10 -15.36
C GLU A 288 29.88 1.20 -15.08
N PRO A 289 29.81 1.73 -13.83
CA PRO A 289 28.76 2.67 -13.45
C PRO A 289 29.02 4.08 -14.01
N CYS A 290 27.96 4.88 -14.04
CA CYS A 290 28.02 6.31 -14.29
C CYS A 290 28.79 7.04 -13.18
N GLN A 291 29.52 8.09 -13.53
CA GLN A 291 30.15 8.96 -12.53
C GLN A 291 29.15 9.94 -11.89
N THR A 292 28.13 10.35 -12.65
CA THR A 292 27.15 11.37 -12.21
C THR A 292 25.71 10.90 -12.37
N ILE A 293 24.81 11.47 -11.58
CA ILE A 293 23.37 11.23 -11.72
C ILE A 293 22.87 11.77 -13.06
N ALA A 294 23.40 12.91 -13.51
CA ALA A 294 23.03 13.52 -14.79
C ALA A 294 23.32 12.61 -16.00
N GLU A 295 24.43 11.86 -15.99
CA GLU A 295 24.74 10.88 -17.05
C GLU A 295 23.75 9.72 -17.05
N ALA A 296 23.44 9.15 -15.88
CA ALA A 296 22.46 8.06 -15.77
C ALA A 296 21.07 8.53 -16.21
N LEU A 297 20.68 9.74 -15.82
CA LEU A 297 19.41 10.32 -16.23
C LEU A 297 19.33 10.51 -17.76
N ALA A 298 20.41 10.94 -18.40
CA ALA A 298 20.45 11.08 -19.86
C ALA A 298 20.28 9.74 -20.58
N LEU A 299 20.88 8.65 -20.07
CA LEU A 299 20.69 7.30 -20.61
C LEU A 299 19.25 6.80 -20.40
N LEU A 300 18.69 7.03 -19.22
CA LEU A 300 17.30 6.67 -18.92
C LEU A 300 16.32 7.41 -19.83
N GLU A 301 16.53 8.71 -20.08
CA GLU A 301 15.69 9.49 -20.99
C GLU A 301 15.81 9.04 -22.45
N ALA A 302 16.99 8.56 -22.85
CA ALA A 302 17.21 8.02 -24.19
C ALA A 302 16.53 6.66 -24.40
N ASP A 303 16.33 5.88 -23.34
CA ASP A 303 15.70 4.55 -23.37
C ASP A 303 14.71 4.35 -22.20
N ASN A 304 13.70 5.22 -22.09
CA ASN A 304 12.66 5.14 -21.07
C ASN A 304 11.70 3.96 -21.29
N GLU A 305 11.90 3.10 -22.30
CA GLU A 305 11.15 1.85 -22.40
C GLU A 305 11.82 0.77 -21.55
N ASN A 306 13.16 0.63 -21.65
CA ASN A 306 13.89 -0.44 -20.97
C ASN A 306 14.56 0.01 -19.68
N LYS A 307 14.93 1.29 -19.51
CA LYS A 307 15.58 1.83 -18.31
C LYS A 307 14.54 2.50 -17.41
N LYS A 308 14.56 2.15 -16.12
CA LYS A 308 13.54 2.61 -15.14
C LYS A 308 14.13 3.05 -13.81
N VAL A 309 15.26 2.48 -13.43
CA VAL A 309 15.84 2.65 -12.09
C VAL A 309 17.24 3.25 -12.17
N ILE A 310 17.53 4.21 -11.29
CA ILE A 310 18.88 4.68 -10.98
C ILE A 310 19.19 4.27 -9.53
N THR A 311 20.32 3.61 -9.31
CA THR A 311 20.80 3.25 -7.97
C THR A 311 22.30 3.51 -7.80
N PHE A 312 22.82 3.35 -6.58
CA PHE A 312 24.16 3.79 -6.19
C PHE A 312 25.03 2.62 -5.72
N LEU A 313 26.33 2.67 -6.03
CA LEU A 313 27.32 1.63 -5.67
C LEU A 313 28.39 2.12 -4.69
N ASP A 314 28.18 3.24 -4.03
CA ASP A 314 29.11 3.68 -2.99
C ASP A 314 29.04 2.71 -1.79
N ASP A 315 30.19 2.54 -1.14
CA ASP A 315 30.37 1.59 -0.03
C ASP A 315 30.10 2.24 1.34
N GLY A 316 29.53 3.44 1.36
CA GLY A 316 29.17 4.19 2.56
C GLY A 316 28.52 5.54 2.22
N PRO A 317 28.36 6.42 3.23
CA PRO A 317 27.69 7.70 3.05
C PRO A 317 28.38 8.60 2.01
N THR A 318 27.63 8.98 0.97
CA THR A 318 28.13 9.75 -0.17
C THR A 318 27.20 10.90 -0.50
N THR A 319 27.77 12.05 -0.86
CA THR A 319 27.01 13.25 -1.25
C THR A 319 27.24 13.59 -2.71
N TYR A 320 26.19 13.52 -3.52
CA TYR A 320 26.14 13.95 -4.91
C TYR A 320 25.71 15.41 -4.99
N VAL A 321 26.62 16.30 -5.37
CA VAL A 321 26.31 17.74 -5.54
C VAL A 321 25.76 17.98 -6.95
N GLU A 322 24.52 17.57 -7.15
CA GLU A 322 23.85 17.53 -8.45
C GLU A 322 22.36 17.90 -8.32
N ARG A 323 21.68 18.01 -9.47
CA ARG A 323 20.23 18.20 -9.54
C ARG A 323 19.61 17.06 -10.32
N ILE A 324 18.46 16.59 -9.85
CA ILE A 324 17.59 15.71 -10.62
C ILE A 324 16.57 16.59 -11.31
N ALA A 325 16.66 16.73 -12.62
CA ALA A 325 15.73 17.54 -13.40
C ALA A 325 15.49 16.87 -14.75
N PRO A 326 14.59 15.87 -14.80
CA PRO A 326 14.32 15.18 -16.04
C PRO A 326 13.73 16.13 -17.09
N SER A 327 14.23 15.99 -18.31
CA SER A 327 13.88 16.81 -19.47
C SER A 327 12.87 16.11 -20.39
N ALA A 328 12.80 14.77 -20.33
CA ALA A 328 11.86 13.98 -21.11
C ALA A 328 10.45 13.96 -20.48
N SER A 329 9.43 13.90 -21.34
CA SER A 329 8.03 13.76 -20.95
C SER A 329 7.26 13.01 -22.07
N PRO A 330 6.51 11.93 -21.75
CA PRO A 330 6.33 11.35 -20.41
C PRO A 330 7.59 10.61 -19.93
N LEU A 331 7.77 10.53 -18.61
CA LEU A 331 8.88 9.80 -17.98
C LEU A 331 8.42 9.09 -16.71
N SER A 332 8.89 7.86 -16.50
CA SER A 332 8.78 7.16 -15.20
C SER A 332 10.18 6.85 -14.71
N LEU A 333 10.52 7.37 -13.52
CA LEU A 333 11.86 7.33 -12.96
C LEU A 333 11.79 6.86 -11.51
N THR A 334 12.55 5.82 -11.18
CA THR A 334 12.81 5.43 -9.80
C THR A 334 14.26 5.72 -9.44
N ILE A 335 14.51 6.42 -8.35
CA ILE A 335 15.85 6.63 -7.80
C ILE A 335 15.90 5.97 -6.42
N LEU A 336 16.78 4.99 -6.29
CA LEU A 336 16.92 4.16 -5.11
C LEU A 336 18.29 4.39 -4.47
N GLY A 337 18.30 5.00 -3.28
CA GLY A 337 19.49 5.17 -2.46
C GLY A 337 20.01 3.84 -1.89
N ARG A 338 21.25 3.85 -1.41
CA ARG A 338 21.82 2.74 -0.64
C ARG A 338 21.69 2.98 0.86
N GLY A 339 21.31 1.93 1.58
CA GLY A 339 21.07 1.99 3.03
C GLY A 339 19.99 3.01 3.41
N GLN A 340 19.66 3.13 4.68
CA GLN A 340 18.72 4.15 5.14
C GLN A 340 19.40 5.53 5.12
N ASN A 341 19.34 6.25 3.99
CA ASN A 341 19.86 7.60 3.78
C ASN A 341 21.40 7.74 3.70
N GLU A 342 22.15 6.72 3.28
CA GLU A 342 23.60 6.89 3.06
C GLU A 342 23.88 7.73 1.80
N THR A 343 23.00 7.65 0.81
CA THR A 343 23.08 8.49 -0.39
C THR A 343 22.39 9.84 -0.15
N THR A 344 23.17 10.92 -0.18
CA THR A 344 22.68 12.29 -0.15
C THR A 344 22.78 12.94 -1.53
N ILE A 345 21.70 13.54 -2.00
CA ILE A 345 21.66 14.39 -3.20
C ILE A 345 21.54 15.82 -2.71
N GLN A 346 22.57 16.61 -2.98
CA GLN A 346 22.69 17.97 -2.52
C GLN A 346 22.60 18.96 -3.68
N GLY A 347 21.75 19.97 -3.55
CA GLY A 347 21.67 21.06 -4.52
C GLY A 347 23.04 21.74 -4.75
N PRO A 348 23.43 22.06 -6.00
CA PRO A 348 24.65 22.82 -6.27
C PRO A 348 24.61 24.23 -5.66
N ASN A 349 25.77 24.76 -5.28
CA ASN A 349 25.87 26.15 -4.80
C ASN A 349 25.47 27.15 -5.89
N GLY A 350 24.87 28.28 -5.50
CA GLY A 350 24.49 29.36 -6.43
C GLY A 350 23.37 29.03 -7.44
N SER A 351 22.63 27.94 -7.20
CA SER A 351 21.52 27.43 -8.03
C SER A 351 20.32 28.39 -8.18
N GLY A 352 20.21 29.41 -7.32
CA GLY A 352 19.04 30.28 -7.26
C GLY A 352 17.82 29.54 -6.72
N SER A 353 16.64 29.77 -7.32
CA SER A 353 15.35 29.14 -6.95
C SER A 353 15.07 27.80 -7.62
N ASN A 354 16.12 27.18 -8.14
CA ASN A 354 16.03 25.88 -8.78
C ASN A 354 15.99 24.79 -7.71
N PRO A 355 15.00 23.87 -7.74
CA PRO A 355 14.92 22.80 -6.74
C PRO A 355 16.06 21.78 -6.93
N VAL A 356 16.37 21.02 -5.87
CA VAL A 356 17.27 19.85 -5.94
C VAL A 356 16.68 18.79 -6.85
N VAL A 357 15.38 18.51 -6.69
CA VAL A 357 14.59 17.64 -7.56
C VAL A 357 13.49 18.45 -8.24
N ALA A 358 13.55 18.57 -9.56
CA ALA A 358 12.57 19.26 -10.40
C ALA A 358 11.74 18.24 -11.19
N ILE A 359 10.43 18.28 -11.06
CA ILE A 359 9.52 17.33 -11.73
C ILE A 359 8.53 18.12 -12.59
N GLY A 360 8.48 17.77 -13.87
CA GLY A 360 7.68 18.43 -14.88
C GLY A 360 6.33 17.76 -15.14
N ALA A 361 5.71 18.14 -16.26
CA ALA A 361 4.45 17.58 -16.72
C ALA A 361 4.62 16.12 -17.20
N ASP A 362 3.65 15.26 -16.88
CA ASP A 362 3.61 13.83 -17.22
C ASP A 362 4.87 13.05 -16.82
N THR A 363 5.51 13.47 -15.72
CA THR A 363 6.65 12.79 -15.11
C THR A 363 6.23 12.16 -13.80
N GLN A 364 6.45 10.86 -13.67
CA GLN A 364 6.28 10.10 -12.43
C GLN A 364 7.67 9.84 -11.85
N THR A 365 7.85 10.13 -10.57
CA THR A 365 9.14 9.94 -9.90
C THR A 365 8.96 9.26 -8.56
N SER A 366 9.59 8.10 -8.36
CA SER A 366 9.77 7.45 -7.06
C SER A 366 11.16 7.74 -6.53
N LEU A 367 11.25 8.26 -5.31
CA LEU A 367 12.50 8.49 -4.58
C LEU A 367 12.46 7.65 -3.31
N GLU A 368 13.48 6.82 -3.11
CA GLU A 368 13.46 5.83 -2.03
C GLU A 368 14.80 5.73 -1.32
N MET A 369 14.77 5.73 0.01
CA MET A 369 15.98 5.57 0.86
C MET A 369 17.08 6.61 0.55
N LEU A 370 16.68 7.84 0.22
CA LEU A 370 17.56 8.95 -0.15
C LEU A 370 17.49 10.10 0.86
N SER A 371 18.60 10.80 1.01
CA SER A 371 18.62 12.13 1.63
C SER A 371 18.66 13.21 0.54
N ILE A 372 17.71 14.15 0.55
CA ILE A 372 17.63 15.31 -0.32
C ILE A 372 17.96 16.55 0.52
N ALA A 373 19.09 17.19 0.22
CA ALA A 373 19.60 18.30 1.01
C ALA A 373 19.77 19.59 0.19
N GLY A 374 19.48 20.71 0.85
CA GLY A 374 19.80 22.03 0.31
C GLY A 374 21.30 22.25 0.10
N PRO A 375 21.69 23.24 -0.71
CA PRO A 375 23.08 23.55 -0.98
C PRO A 375 23.83 23.98 0.29
N ALA A 376 25.13 23.69 0.36
CA ALA A 376 25.96 23.99 1.53
C ALA A 376 26.05 25.51 1.81
N ASP A 377 25.89 26.34 0.78
CA ASP A 377 25.88 27.80 0.88
C ASP A 377 24.53 28.40 1.34
N GLY A 378 23.50 27.58 1.50
CA GLY A 378 22.16 28.02 1.87
C GLY A 378 21.45 28.84 0.78
N SER A 379 21.85 28.73 -0.49
CA SER A 379 21.18 29.39 -1.61
C SER A 379 19.76 28.86 -1.85
N GLY A 380 18.84 29.78 -2.18
CA GLY A 380 17.38 29.68 -2.10
C GLY A 380 16.66 28.59 -2.90
N GLN A 381 16.90 27.30 -2.64
CA GLN A 381 16.32 26.16 -3.35
C GLN A 381 15.20 25.49 -2.55
N HIS A 382 14.17 24.99 -3.25
CA HIS A 382 13.28 23.95 -2.70
C HIS A 382 14.01 22.60 -2.70
N GLY A 383 13.63 21.69 -1.80
CA GLY A 383 14.12 20.30 -1.89
C GLY A 383 13.56 19.63 -3.14
N ILE A 384 12.26 19.40 -3.14
CA ILE A 384 11.54 18.76 -4.23
C ILE A 384 10.45 19.71 -4.71
N ARG A 385 10.36 19.89 -6.03
CA ARG A 385 9.33 20.74 -6.65
C ARG A 385 8.72 20.03 -7.84
N CYS A 386 7.41 19.80 -7.78
CA CYS A 386 6.62 19.31 -8.90
C CYS A 386 5.70 20.40 -9.42
N ILE A 387 5.82 20.70 -10.72
CA ILE A 387 4.89 21.57 -11.44
C ILE A 387 4.42 20.79 -12.66
N GLY A 388 3.21 20.25 -12.60
CA GLY A 388 2.73 19.34 -13.63
C GLY A 388 1.23 19.47 -13.87
N LEU A 389 0.81 19.22 -15.10
CA LEU A 389 -0.57 18.85 -15.40
C LEU A 389 -0.57 17.37 -15.78
N GLY A 390 -1.74 16.75 -15.85
CA GLY A 390 -1.86 15.37 -16.33
C GLY A 390 -1.52 14.35 -15.25
N SER A 391 -0.53 13.50 -15.53
CA SER A 391 -0.19 12.31 -14.73
C SER A 391 1.03 12.47 -13.82
N SER A 392 1.51 13.71 -13.61
CA SER A 392 2.70 13.97 -12.80
C SER A 392 2.53 13.55 -11.35
N SER A 393 3.47 12.75 -10.85
CA SER A 393 3.46 12.25 -9.48
C SER A 393 4.85 12.21 -8.85
N VAL A 394 4.87 12.34 -7.52
CA VAL A 394 6.04 12.16 -6.68
C VAL A 394 5.71 11.14 -5.61
N HIS A 395 6.45 10.03 -5.57
CA HIS A 395 6.40 9.04 -4.51
C HIS A 395 7.69 9.12 -3.69
N LEU A 396 7.56 9.32 -2.38
CA LEU A 396 8.66 9.33 -1.42
C LEU A 396 8.43 8.18 -0.42
N ASP A 397 9.37 7.23 -0.36
CA ASP A 397 9.40 6.19 0.70
C ASP A 397 10.75 6.22 1.42
N ARG A 398 10.74 6.39 2.74
CA ARG A 398 11.98 6.42 3.54
C ARG A 398 12.99 7.48 3.06
N VAL A 399 12.49 8.62 2.61
CA VAL A 399 13.30 9.76 2.16
C VAL A 399 13.50 10.74 3.32
N SER A 400 14.66 11.39 3.37
CA SER A 400 14.93 12.52 4.26
C SER A 400 15.07 13.80 3.44
N VAL A 401 14.17 14.77 3.57
CA VAL A 401 14.24 16.07 2.87
C VAL A 401 14.60 17.16 3.87
N THR A 402 15.85 17.62 3.83
CA THR A 402 16.38 18.48 4.90
C THR A 402 17.17 19.70 4.45
N ASN A 403 17.23 20.70 5.34
CA ASN A 403 18.10 21.87 5.21
C ASN A 403 17.91 22.65 3.89
N ASN A 404 16.72 22.58 3.28
CA ASN A 404 16.41 23.34 2.09
C ASN A 404 16.10 24.80 2.47
N PRO A 405 16.70 25.80 1.81
CA PRO A 405 16.45 27.21 2.13
C PRO A 405 15.02 27.69 1.80
N GLN A 406 14.32 27.01 0.89
CA GLN A 406 12.88 27.19 0.66
C GLN A 406 12.10 26.00 1.27
N GLN A 407 10.98 25.60 0.67
CA GLN A 407 10.19 24.47 1.16
C GLN A 407 10.92 23.14 0.95
N GLY A 408 10.68 22.18 1.84
CA GLY A 408 11.11 20.79 1.63
C GLY A 408 10.44 20.18 0.39
N LEU A 409 9.11 20.26 0.33
CA LEU A 409 8.30 19.73 -0.77
C LEU A 409 7.30 20.80 -1.25
N GLU A 410 7.34 21.15 -2.55
CA GLU A 410 6.35 22.01 -3.19
C GLU A 410 5.66 21.28 -4.35
N MET A 411 4.34 21.15 -4.28
CA MET A 411 3.52 20.48 -5.28
C MET A 411 2.51 21.47 -5.86
N PHE A 412 2.52 21.62 -7.18
CA PHE A 412 1.55 22.40 -7.92
C PHE A 412 0.94 21.54 -9.03
N GLN A 413 -0.34 21.18 -8.87
CA GLN A 413 -1.11 20.37 -9.82
C GLN A 413 -0.58 18.93 -10.05
N CYS A 414 0.21 18.41 -9.10
CA CYS A 414 0.73 17.04 -9.10
C CYS A 414 0.05 16.14 -8.04
N TYR A 415 0.24 14.82 -8.15
CA TYR A 415 -0.03 13.86 -7.07
C TYR A 415 1.21 13.67 -6.19
N ALA A 416 1.03 13.66 -4.87
CA ALA A 416 2.10 13.38 -3.90
C ALA A 416 1.76 12.15 -3.05
N GLU A 417 2.61 11.14 -3.08
CA GLU A 417 2.58 10.01 -2.16
C GLU A 417 3.82 10.07 -1.27
N VAL A 418 3.64 10.29 0.02
CA VAL A 418 4.72 10.51 0.98
C VAL A 418 4.52 9.55 2.13
N THR A 419 5.39 8.56 2.23
CA THR A 419 5.31 7.47 3.20
C THR A 419 6.64 7.34 3.92
N ARG A 420 6.62 7.13 5.25
CA ARG A 420 7.83 6.91 6.06
C ARG A 420 8.93 7.95 5.80
N THR A 421 8.55 9.20 5.53
CA THR A 421 9.48 10.23 5.08
C THR A 421 9.73 11.24 6.19
N ASN A 422 10.96 11.72 6.30
CA ASN A 422 11.34 12.78 7.23
C ASN A 422 11.56 14.10 6.47
N ILE A 423 10.69 15.09 6.68
CA ILE A 423 10.81 16.43 6.10
C ILE A 423 11.14 17.41 7.22
N ALA A 424 12.40 17.84 7.31
CA ALA A 424 12.86 18.57 8.47
C ALA A 424 13.84 19.72 8.21
N SER A 425 13.81 20.73 9.07
CA SER A 425 14.76 21.86 9.04
C SER A 425 14.80 22.61 7.69
N ASN A 426 13.69 22.62 6.95
CA ASN A 426 13.58 23.37 5.70
C ASN A 426 13.12 24.80 6.01
N LYS A 427 13.95 25.80 5.70
CA LYS A 427 13.79 27.18 6.17
C LYS A 427 12.53 27.85 5.61
N GLY A 428 12.11 27.54 4.38
CA GLY A 428 10.90 28.10 3.77
C GLY A 428 9.60 27.43 4.18
N GLY A 429 9.67 26.33 4.94
CA GLY A 429 8.54 25.51 5.39
C GLY A 429 8.69 24.03 5.00
N GLY A 430 7.80 23.18 5.52
CA GLY A 430 7.83 21.74 5.23
C GLY A 430 7.25 21.42 3.85
N ILE A 431 5.93 21.31 3.78
CA ILE A 431 5.18 20.86 2.59
C ILE A 431 4.19 21.94 2.14
N THR A 432 4.16 22.24 0.85
CA THR A 432 3.10 23.04 0.21
C THR A 432 2.43 22.23 -0.89
N LEU A 433 1.11 22.08 -0.81
CA LEU A 433 0.28 21.40 -1.81
C LEU A 433 -0.73 22.39 -2.39
N THR A 434 -0.61 22.72 -3.67
CA THR A 434 -1.50 23.66 -4.36
C THR A 434 -2.17 23.01 -5.57
N ASN A 435 -3.50 22.92 -5.56
CA ASN A 435 -4.29 22.23 -6.60
C ASN A 435 -3.84 20.77 -6.83
N SER A 436 -3.36 20.09 -5.79
CA SER A 436 -2.77 18.74 -5.82
C SER A 436 -3.65 17.70 -5.13
N SER A 437 -3.51 16.43 -5.52
CA SER A 437 -3.96 15.26 -4.75
C SER A 437 -2.80 14.72 -3.92
N PHE A 438 -3.10 14.01 -2.83
CA PHE A 438 -2.03 13.56 -1.94
C PHE A 438 -2.43 12.36 -1.06
N ARG A 439 -1.45 11.54 -0.75
CA ARG A 439 -1.45 10.59 0.35
C ARG A 439 -0.17 10.84 1.14
N ILE A 440 -0.30 11.42 2.33
CA ILE A 440 0.84 11.65 3.22
C ILE A 440 0.58 10.83 4.48
N THR A 441 1.37 9.79 4.65
CA THR A 441 1.21 8.83 5.73
C THR A 441 2.50 8.57 6.46
N ASN A 442 2.40 8.32 7.76
CA ASN A 442 3.49 7.70 8.51
C ASN A 442 4.80 8.51 8.46
N SER A 443 4.69 9.84 8.43
CA SER A 443 5.82 10.73 8.11
C SER A 443 6.08 11.77 9.20
N PHE A 444 7.35 12.13 9.35
CA PHE A 444 7.80 13.17 10.25
C PHE A 444 7.92 14.50 9.51
N ILE A 445 7.25 15.55 10.00
CA ILE A 445 7.27 16.88 9.39
C ILE A 445 7.62 17.88 10.49
N HIS A 446 8.92 18.13 10.70
CA HIS A 446 9.36 18.78 11.92
C HIS A 446 10.45 19.85 11.77
N ALA A 447 10.48 20.79 12.71
CA ALA A 447 11.47 21.87 12.75
C ALA A 447 11.59 22.68 11.44
N ASN A 448 10.53 22.72 10.62
CA ASN A 448 10.51 23.49 9.38
C ASN A 448 10.08 24.95 9.63
N GLY A 449 10.50 25.82 8.72
CA GLY A 449 10.18 27.24 8.72
C GLY A 449 11.13 28.10 9.55
N ASP A 450 11.11 29.40 9.28
CA ASP A 450 11.90 30.43 9.93
C ASP A 450 10.97 31.56 10.38
N PRO A 451 11.04 31.98 11.65
CA PRO A 451 10.11 32.97 12.20
C PRO A 451 10.23 34.35 11.54
N GLY A 452 11.29 34.62 10.77
CA GLY A 452 11.49 35.89 10.07
C GLY A 452 10.92 35.92 8.64
N ASP A 453 10.69 34.77 7.99
CA ASP A 453 10.46 34.75 6.54
C ASP A 453 9.58 33.59 6.02
N SER A 454 9.38 32.51 6.78
CA SER A 454 8.59 31.39 6.23
C SER A 454 7.10 31.75 6.13
N GLN A 455 6.53 31.38 4.98
CA GLN A 455 5.09 31.47 4.70
C GLN A 455 4.33 30.20 5.08
N VAL A 456 5.07 29.12 5.33
CA VAL A 456 4.55 27.81 5.72
C VAL A 456 5.37 27.31 6.90
N GLY A 457 4.69 26.76 7.91
CA GLY A 457 5.33 26.03 8.99
C GLY A 457 5.56 24.58 8.58
N GLY A 458 4.70 23.68 9.05
CA GLY A 458 4.72 22.26 8.70
C GLY A 458 4.13 22.01 7.31
N VAL A 459 2.81 22.14 7.17
CA VAL A 459 2.06 21.79 5.96
C VAL A 459 1.08 22.90 5.57
N LEU A 460 1.06 23.27 4.30
CA LEU A 460 0.04 24.11 3.69
C LEU A 460 -0.69 23.33 2.58
N VAL A 461 -2.00 23.22 2.71
CA VAL A 461 -2.90 22.63 1.71
C VAL A 461 -3.77 23.75 1.15
N ALA A 462 -3.59 24.13 -0.12
CA ALA A 462 -4.25 25.29 -0.70
C ALA A 462 -4.97 24.97 -2.01
N ASN A 463 -6.21 25.44 -2.15
CA ASN A 463 -7.00 25.31 -3.38
C ASN A 463 -7.12 23.87 -3.89
N ASN A 464 -7.06 22.87 -3.00
CA ASN A 464 -7.20 21.47 -3.39
C ASN A 464 -8.68 21.16 -3.69
N ALA A 465 -9.10 21.62 -4.86
CA ALA A 465 -10.37 21.28 -5.51
C ALA A 465 -10.29 20.01 -6.34
N SER A 466 -9.14 19.32 -6.32
CA SER A 466 -8.99 18.05 -7.02
C SER A 466 -10.04 17.07 -6.52
N THR A 467 -10.92 16.67 -7.44
CA THR A 467 -11.87 15.57 -7.24
C THR A 467 -11.18 14.21 -7.35
N GLN A 468 -9.86 14.16 -7.53
CA GLN A 468 -9.12 12.91 -7.61
C GLN A 468 -8.75 12.45 -6.20
N PRO A 469 -9.45 11.45 -5.63
CA PRO A 469 -8.97 10.74 -4.44
C PRO A 469 -7.68 9.96 -4.79
N PRO A 470 -6.83 9.67 -3.78
CA PRO A 470 -6.99 10.01 -2.36
C PRO A 470 -6.51 11.43 -1.98
N GLN A 471 -7.09 11.95 -0.89
CA GLN A 471 -6.59 13.11 -0.12
C GLN A 471 -6.43 12.66 1.33
N ILE A 472 -5.40 11.87 1.59
CA ILE A 472 -5.16 11.18 2.86
C ILE A 472 -4.01 11.90 3.58
N PHE A 473 -4.25 12.23 4.85
CA PHE A 473 -3.23 12.73 5.77
C PHE A 473 -3.42 12.00 7.10
N SER A 474 -2.64 10.93 7.31
CA SER A 474 -2.78 10.11 8.51
C SER A 474 -1.47 9.59 9.09
N PHE A 475 -1.43 9.34 10.39
CA PHE A 475 -0.23 8.87 11.09
C PHE A 475 0.99 9.78 10.87
N ASN A 476 0.79 11.10 10.76
CA ASN A 476 1.90 12.04 10.64
C ASN A 476 2.22 12.68 11.98
N THR A 477 3.49 12.94 12.22
CA THR A 477 3.94 13.74 13.37
C THR A 477 4.46 15.09 12.88
N VAL A 478 3.68 16.14 13.14
CA VAL A 478 3.96 17.52 12.73
C VAL A 478 4.39 18.33 13.96
N TYR A 479 5.70 18.56 14.11
CA TYR A 479 6.27 18.99 15.40
C TYR A 479 7.31 20.11 15.27
N GLY A 480 7.33 21.08 16.17
CA GLY A 480 8.39 22.09 16.28
C GLY A 480 8.54 23.03 15.08
N ASN A 481 7.54 23.11 14.20
CA ASN A 481 7.55 23.99 13.02
C ASN A 481 7.41 25.47 13.41
N ARG A 482 7.73 26.38 12.50
CA ARG A 482 7.76 27.83 12.73
C ARG A 482 7.22 28.59 11.53
N ILE A 483 6.52 29.70 11.80
CA ILE A 483 6.00 30.58 10.76
C ILE A 483 6.14 32.04 11.19
N SER A 484 6.33 32.93 10.22
CA SER A 484 6.42 34.38 10.46
C SER A 484 5.05 35.05 10.63
N ASN A 485 4.00 34.50 10.02
CA ASN A 485 2.64 35.00 10.05
C ASN A 485 1.83 34.33 11.16
N ALA A 486 1.34 35.11 12.13
CA ALA A 486 0.52 34.60 13.23
C ALA A 486 -0.89 34.15 12.81
N ASP A 487 -1.38 34.62 11.66
CA ASP A 487 -2.72 34.31 11.15
C ASP A 487 -2.79 32.98 10.39
N VAL A 488 -1.66 32.29 10.22
CA VAL A 488 -1.56 31.00 9.52
C VAL A 488 -1.14 29.94 10.53
N ALA A 489 -1.79 28.77 10.51
CA ALA A 489 -1.44 27.69 11.41
C ALA A 489 0.01 27.21 11.18
N VAL A 490 0.73 26.99 12.27
CA VAL A 490 2.15 26.60 12.21
C VAL A 490 2.36 25.11 11.94
N GLY A 491 1.43 24.27 12.39
CA GLY A 491 1.46 22.84 12.10
C GLY A 491 0.89 22.57 10.71
N VAL A 492 -0.44 22.62 10.58
CA VAL A 492 -1.15 22.33 9.33
C VAL A 492 -2.19 23.40 9.02
N GLU A 493 -1.96 24.16 7.95
CA GLU A 493 -2.94 25.09 7.38
C GLU A 493 -3.67 24.40 6.21
N CYS A 494 -5.00 24.22 6.32
CA CYS A 494 -5.78 23.56 5.29
C CYS A 494 -6.89 24.46 4.72
N SER A 495 -6.69 24.95 3.50
CA SER A 495 -7.69 25.64 2.69
C SER A 495 -8.08 24.78 1.48
N ALA A 496 -8.70 23.61 1.74
CA ALA A 496 -9.13 22.68 0.71
C ALA A 496 -10.52 23.04 0.15
N SER A 497 -10.86 22.52 -1.05
CA SER A 497 -12.25 22.64 -1.53
C SER A 497 -13.09 21.53 -0.91
N GLY A 498 -14.15 21.92 -0.21
CA GLY A 498 -14.94 21.00 0.61
C GLY A 498 -14.19 20.58 1.88
N MET A 499 -14.92 19.95 2.79
CA MET A 499 -14.36 19.44 4.04
C MET A 499 -13.60 18.13 3.75
N LYS A 500 -12.37 18.03 4.26
CA LYS A 500 -11.53 16.82 4.20
C LYS A 500 -11.18 16.40 5.60
N THR A 501 -11.21 15.09 5.86
CA THR A 501 -10.92 14.54 7.20
C THR A 501 -9.49 14.05 7.24
N PHE A 502 -8.71 14.55 8.20
CA PHE A 502 -7.39 14.06 8.54
C PHE A 502 -7.49 13.25 9.84
N SER A 503 -6.76 12.14 9.94
CA SER A 503 -6.89 11.24 11.09
C SER A 503 -5.58 10.69 11.65
N SER A 504 -5.55 10.29 12.92
CA SER A 504 -4.39 9.60 13.52
C SER A 504 -3.10 10.42 13.56
N ASN A 505 -3.18 11.76 13.55
CA ASN A 505 -2.00 12.63 13.49
C ASN A 505 -1.63 13.21 14.87
N ILE A 506 -0.36 13.62 15.01
CA ILE A 506 0.10 14.48 16.11
C ILE A 506 0.49 15.83 15.53
N VAL A 507 -0.09 16.92 16.02
CA VAL A 507 0.18 18.29 15.55
C VAL A 507 0.45 19.23 16.71
N GLU A 508 1.68 19.75 16.77
CA GLU A 508 2.12 20.72 17.77
C GLU A 508 1.89 22.18 17.34
N LYS A 509 1.54 23.02 18.31
CA LYS A 509 1.48 24.48 18.22
C LYS A 509 2.90 25.06 18.37
N GLY A 510 3.72 24.90 17.34
CA GLY A 510 5.14 25.32 17.26
C GLY A 510 5.51 26.64 17.98
N ASN A 511 5.57 27.80 17.27
CA ASN A 511 5.76 29.10 17.94
C ASN A 511 4.42 29.62 18.48
N PHE A 512 4.37 29.96 19.77
CA PHE A 512 3.15 30.05 20.59
C PHE A 512 1.99 30.97 20.13
N THR A 513 2.15 31.78 19.08
CA THR A 513 1.14 32.75 18.64
C THR A 513 0.15 32.22 17.60
N SER A 514 0.54 31.31 16.73
CA SER A 514 -0.35 30.70 15.71
C SER A 514 -0.95 29.39 16.22
N GLY A 515 -2.08 28.97 15.63
CA GLY A 515 -2.70 27.68 15.94
C GLY A 515 -1.90 26.49 15.43
N ALA A 516 -2.05 25.31 16.07
CA ALA A 516 -1.46 24.07 15.56
C ALA A 516 -2.05 23.67 14.21
N VAL A 517 -3.37 23.84 14.06
CA VAL A 517 -4.11 23.59 12.81
C VAL A 517 -4.99 24.79 12.46
N GLY A 518 -5.29 24.96 11.18
CA GLY A 518 -6.07 26.07 10.65
C GLY A 518 -6.83 25.71 9.38
N GLY A 519 -7.77 26.58 8.99
CA GLY A 519 -8.57 26.46 7.78
C GLY A 519 -9.83 25.59 7.93
N ASN A 520 -10.14 24.74 6.95
CA ASN A 520 -11.44 24.04 6.81
C ASN A 520 -11.38 22.50 6.73
N CYS A 521 -10.22 21.90 7.01
CA CYS A 521 -10.13 20.45 7.20
C CYS A 521 -10.74 20.04 8.55
N ALA A 522 -11.41 18.89 8.56
CA ALA A 522 -11.85 18.19 9.76
C ALA A 522 -10.76 17.24 10.28
N TRP A 523 -10.80 16.95 11.57
CA TRP A 523 -9.82 16.15 12.30
C TRP A 523 -10.52 15.11 13.16
N GLN A 524 -10.00 13.88 13.15
CA GLN A 524 -10.47 12.79 13.99
C GLN A 524 -9.28 11.98 14.49
N TYR A 525 -9.41 11.30 15.63
CA TYR A 525 -8.37 10.42 16.18
C TYR A 525 -6.99 11.08 16.22
N SER A 526 -6.92 12.39 16.45
CA SER A 526 -5.67 13.16 16.37
C SER A 526 -5.36 13.87 17.68
N ALA A 527 -4.06 14.02 17.95
CA ALA A 527 -3.54 14.81 19.05
C ALA A 527 -3.16 16.20 18.55
N ILE A 528 -3.90 17.22 18.99
CA ILE A 528 -3.74 18.58 18.50
C ILE A 528 -3.50 19.50 19.70
N GLN A 529 -2.32 20.13 19.74
CA GLN A 529 -2.00 21.06 20.81
C GLN A 529 -2.83 22.35 20.67
N GLY A 530 -3.52 22.75 21.74
CA GLY A 530 -4.41 23.91 21.72
C GLY A 530 -5.77 23.60 21.10
N LEU A 531 -6.21 22.34 21.13
CA LEU A 531 -7.52 21.91 20.66
C LEU A 531 -8.69 22.73 21.24
N ASP A 532 -8.54 23.28 22.44
CA ASP A 532 -9.56 24.13 23.08
C ASP A 532 -9.86 25.43 22.32
N ASP A 533 -8.95 25.89 21.46
CA ASP A 533 -9.09 27.10 20.65
C ASP A 533 -9.72 26.81 19.26
N ILE A 534 -10.00 25.53 18.95
CA ILE A 534 -10.52 25.07 17.65
C ILE A 534 -12.03 24.84 17.75
N ASP A 535 -12.76 25.18 16.69
CA ASP A 535 -14.19 24.88 16.58
C ASP A 535 -14.43 23.36 16.56
N GLU A 536 -15.29 22.86 17.44
CA GLU A 536 -15.59 21.43 17.58
C GLU A 536 -16.20 20.80 16.32
N THR A 537 -16.75 21.62 15.41
CA THR A 537 -17.21 21.14 14.10
C THR A 537 -16.06 20.68 13.20
N PHE A 538 -14.86 21.22 13.40
CA PHE A 538 -13.65 20.80 12.67
C PHE A 538 -12.83 19.78 13.46
N ALA A 539 -12.83 19.82 14.78
CA ALA A 539 -12.07 18.86 15.59
C ALA A 539 -12.90 18.42 16.83
N PRO A 540 -13.79 17.43 16.68
CA PRO A 540 -14.61 16.93 17.78
C PRO A 540 -13.75 16.39 18.94
N ARG A 541 -14.07 16.79 20.18
CA ARG A 541 -13.29 16.41 21.38
C ARG A 541 -13.46 14.95 21.81
N ASP A 542 -14.46 14.25 21.29
CA ASP A 542 -14.72 12.84 21.57
C ASP A 542 -13.75 11.91 20.82
N THR A 543 -13.17 12.39 19.72
CA THR A 543 -12.22 11.65 18.89
C THR A 543 -10.82 12.27 18.90
N ASN A 544 -10.64 13.50 19.36
CA ASN A 544 -9.33 14.18 19.39
C ASN A 544 -8.86 14.47 20.82
N VAL A 545 -7.54 14.53 21.02
CA VAL A 545 -6.93 14.82 22.33
C VAL A 545 -6.09 16.10 22.30
N ASN A 546 -6.20 16.94 23.33
CA ASN A 546 -5.34 18.13 23.49
C ASN A 546 -4.01 17.71 24.14
N SER A 547 -3.03 17.29 23.34
CA SER A 547 -1.77 16.73 23.83
C SER A 547 -0.63 16.93 22.84
N THR A 548 0.60 16.94 23.34
CA THR A 548 1.83 16.77 22.54
C THR A 548 2.35 15.33 22.59
N CYS A 549 1.58 14.40 23.16
CA CYS A 549 1.91 12.98 23.27
C CYS A 549 3.22 12.70 24.03
N GLY A 550 3.63 13.62 24.90
CA GLY A 550 4.90 13.52 25.63
C GLY A 550 6.14 13.55 24.72
N ILE A 551 6.00 13.94 23.45
CA ILE A 551 7.12 14.05 22.51
C ILE A 551 8.19 14.95 23.10
N SER A 552 9.41 14.43 23.21
CA SER A 552 10.60 15.20 23.55
C SER A 552 11.66 14.98 22.49
N VAL A 553 12.04 16.04 21.79
CA VAL A 553 13.11 15.97 20.80
C VAL A 553 14.45 16.35 21.44
N SER A 554 15.36 15.38 21.53
CA SER A 554 16.79 15.70 21.62
C SER A 554 17.29 16.18 20.25
N THR A 555 18.29 17.05 20.24
CA THR A 555 18.88 17.54 18.99
C THR A 555 19.29 16.38 18.07
N GLY A 556 18.70 16.33 16.87
CA GLY A 556 18.98 15.31 15.86
C GLY A 556 18.16 14.02 15.97
N ALA A 557 17.29 13.88 16.97
CA ALA A 557 16.37 12.75 17.07
C ALA A 557 15.01 13.06 16.41
N LEU A 558 14.35 12.01 15.90
CA LEU A 558 12.98 12.08 15.41
C LEU A 558 12.01 12.36 16.59
N PRO A 559 10.92 13.12 16.37
CA PRO A 559 9.93 13.42 17.40
C PRO A 559 9.03 12.20 17.69
N ARG A 560 9.57 11.22 18.41
CA ARG A 560 8.83 10.01 18.82
C ARG A 560 7.96 10.29 20.05
N ILE A 561 6.85 9.56 20.15
CA ILE A 561 6.02 9.56 21.36
C ILE A 561 6.76 8.90 22.53
N SER A 562 6.50 9.37 23.75
CA SER A 562 7.12 8.80 24.96
C SER A 562 6.35 7.59 25.47
N ALA A 563 7.03 6.64 26.11
CA ALA A 563 6.35 5.56 26.85
C ALA A 563 5.29 6.10 27.82
N GLY A 564 4.08 5.51 27.76
CA GLY A 564 2.92 5.97 28.54
C GLY A 564 2.27 7.25 28.02
N SER A 565 2.51 7.61 26.75
CA SER A 565 1.89 8.75 26.09
C SER A 565 0.37 8.69 26.15
N ALA A 566 -0.27 9.86 26.25
CA ALA A 566 -1.71 9.99 26.13
C ALA A 566 -2.25 9.70 24.72
N CYS A 567 -1.39 9.39 23.76
CA CYS A 567 -1.75 9.14 22.36
C CYS A 567 -1.60 7.65 21.97
N THR A 568 -1.18 6.81 22.91
CA THR A 568 -1.06 5.37 22.73
C THR A 568 -2.45 4.73 22.66
N GLY A 569 -2.70 3.91 21.64
CA GLY A 569 -3.95 3.17 21.41
C GLY A 569 -5.17 4.03 21.09
N LEU A 570 -4.99 5.28 20.65
CA LEU A 570 -6.08 6.22 20.37
C LEU A 570 -6.23 6.60 18.90
N ALA A 571 -5.38 6.08 18.00
CA ALA A 571 -5.56 6.31 16.58
C ALA A 571 -6.76 5.54 16.01
N GLU A 572 -7.16 5.90 14.80
CA GLU A 572 -8.21 5.19 14.06
C GLU A 572 -7.74 3.76 13.74
N PRO A 573 -8.49 2.71 14.13
CA PRO A 573 -8.22 1.33 13.70
C PRO A 573 -8.35 1.19 12.19
N ASP A 574 -7.57 0.26 11.60
CA ASP A 574 -7.73 -0.18 10.20
C ASP A 574 -7.68 0.94 9.14
N THR A 575 -6.58 1.68 9.11
CA THR A 575 -6.35 2.73 8.08
C THR A 575 -5.60 2.22 6.85
N GLY A 576 -5.24 0.93 6.82
CA GLY A 576 -4.32 0.34 5.84
C GLY A 576 -2.84 0.70 6.07
N VAL A 577 -2.50 1.46 7.12
CA VAL A 577 -1.11 1.71 7.53
C VAL A 577 -0.71 0.67 8.57
N LEU A 578 -0.12 -0.43 8.09
CA LEU A 578 0.20 -1.62 8.91
C LEU A 578 1.59 -1.59 9.54
N VAL A 579 2.47 -0.72 9.06
CA VAL A 579 3.82 -0.53 9.59
C VAL A 579 4.05 0.94 9.89
N ASP A 580 4.87 1.24 10.88
CA ASP A 580 5.24 2.59 11.27
C ASP A 580 6.50 3.10 10.53
N TYR A 581 7.09 4.20 10.98
CA TYR A 581 8.17 4.88 10.27
C TYR A 581 9.41 4.00 10.06
N ASP A 582 9.85 3.28 11.08
CA ASP A 582 11.02 2.38 11.03
C ASP A 582 10.68 0.95 10.63
N GLY A 583 9.40 0.66 10.38
CA GLY A 583 8.94 -0.59 9.80
C GLY A 583 8.38 -1.57 10.82
N ASP A 584 8.23 -1.14 12.08
CA ASP A 584 7.61 -1.94 13.13
C ASP A 584 6.11 -2.08 12.84
N SER A 585 5.56 -3.25 13.15
CA SER A 585 4.17 -3.57 12.86
C SER A 585 3.24 -2.79 13.79
N ARG A 586 2.33 -2.02 13.21
CA ARG A 586 1.35 -1.26 13.98
C ARG A 586 0.21 -2.15 14.44
N SER A 587 -0.21 -2.02 15.70
CA SER A 587 -1.42 -2.68 16.21
C SER A 587 -2.64 -2.33 15.36
N THR A 588 -3.33 -3.35 14.82
CA THR A 588 -4.55 -3.16 14.02
C THR A 588 -5.75 -2.76 14.87
N ASP A 589 -5.75 -3.14 16.15
CA ASP A 589 -6.88 -2.95 17.08
C ASP A 589 -6.76 -1.64 17.87
N THR A 590 -5.53 -1.29 18.27
CA THR A 590 -5.24 -0.13 19.12
C THR A 590 -4.01 0.60 18.60
N PRO A 591 -4.05 1.17 17.38
CA PRO A 591 -2.90 1.88 16.84
C PRO A 591 -2.59 3.16 17.65
N ASP A 592 -1.32 3.51 17.71
CA ASP A 592 -0.85 4.79 18.27
C ASP A 592 -1.00 5.92 17.25
N MET A 593 -1.25 7.15 17.72
CA MET A 593 -1.25 8.31 16.82
C MET A 593 0.19 8.68 16.40
N GLY A 594 0.34 9.27 15.22
CA GLY A 594 1.63 9.76 14.71
C GLY A 594 2.44 8.72 13.94
N ALA A 595 3.63 9.13 13.50
CA ALA A 595 4.44 8.39 12.53
C ALA A 595 5.14 7.15 13.09
N ASP A 596 5.28 7.02 14.40
CA ASP A 596 6.19 6.06 15.04
C ASP A 596 5.58 5.71 16.41
N GLU A 597 5.50 4.43 16.72
CA GLU A 597 4.90 3.95 17.96
C GLU A 597 5.89 3.91 19.11
N VAL A 598 5.41 3.76 20.35
CA VAL A 598 6.32 3.36 21.43
C VAL A 598 6.59 1.88 21.25
N THR A 599 7.80 1.51 20.87
CA THR A 599 8.27 0.14 21.08
C THR A 599 8.28 -0.13 22.59
N GLU A 600 7.36 -0.97 23.07
CA GLU A 600 7.27 -1.37 24.49
C GLU A 600 8.52 -2.13 24.98
#